data_AF-A0A2N2S755-F1
#
_entry.id   AF-A0A2N2S755-F1
#
_cell.length_a   1.000
_cell.length_b   1.000
_cell.length_c   1.000
_cell.angle_alpha   90.00
_cell.angle_beta   90.00
_cell.angle_gamma   90.00
#
_symmetry.space_group_name_H-M   'P 1'
#
loop_
_entity.id
_entity.type
_entity.pdbx_description
1 polymer ?
#
loop_
_entity_poly.entity_id
_entity_poly.type
_entity_poly.pdbx_seq_one_letter_code
_entity_poly.pdbx_strand_id
1 'polypeptide(L)'
;MADRFSVLIEDNGERFSCDASQSLLRSMEVLGRRGIPVGCRGGGCGVCKVHVTGGAYHTRKMSRACLSEAEEASGVVLACKLFPDSDLSLQVVGRMSKALQLRRE
;
A
#
# COMPACT_ATOMS: atom_id res chain seq x y z
N MET A 1 23.38 5.34 0.41
CA MET A 1 22.30 6.12 -0.23
C MET A 1 21.02 5.33 -0.06
N ALA A 2 19.93 6.00 0.30
CA ALA A 2 18.62 5.37 0.34
C ALA A 2 17.81 6.00 -0.80
N ASP A 3 17.46 5.19 -1.79
CA ASP A 3 16.65 5.61 -2.91
C ASP A 3 15.24 5.91 -2.39
N ARG A 4 14.79 7.15 -2.59
CA ARG A 4 13.47 7.61 -2.17
C ARG A 4 12.63 7.85 -3.40
N PHE A 5 11.45 7.26 -3.41
CA PHE A 5 10.51 7.34 -4.51
C PHE A 5 9.24 8.06 -4.09
N SER A 6 8.58 8.73 -5.04
CA SER A 6 7.31 9.40 -4.78
C SER A 6 6.17 8.41 -4.95
N VAL A 7 5.38 8.23 -3.90
CA VAL A 7 4.15 7.43 -3.95
C VAL A 7 2.94 8.36 -3.93
N LEU A 8 2.14 8.29 -4.98
CA LEU A 8 0.86 8.96 -5.10
C LEU A 8 -0.27 8.01 -4.70
N ILE A 9 -1.05 8.44 -3.72
CA ILE A 9 -2.32 7.83 -3.35
C ILE A 9 -3.41 8.51 -4.16
N GLU A 10 -3.96 7.83 -5.16
CA GLU A 10 -5.04 8.39 -5.99
C GLU A 10 -6.38 8.46 -5.24
N ASP A 11 -6.54 7.70 -4.15
CA ASP A 11 -7.74 7.71 -3.30
C ASP A 11 -8.04 9.09 -2.70
N ASN A 12 -7.00 9.78 -2.21
CA ASN A 12 -7.10 11.09 -1.57
C ASN A 12 -6.24 12.18 -2.27
N GLY A 13 -5.55 11.84 -3.37
CA GLY A 13 -4.61 12.72 -4.08
C GLY A 13 -3.30 12.99 -3.33
N GLU A 14 -3.03 12.26 -2.25
CA GLU A 14 -1.89 12.51 -1.38
C GLU A 14 -0.60 11.92 -1.94
N ARG A 15 0.47 12.72 -1.98
CA ARG A 15 1.80 12.26 -2.39
C ARG A 15 2.76 12.25 -1.22
N PHE A 16 3.53 11.17 -1.10
CA PHE A 16 4.52 11.01 -0.04
C PHE A 16 5.79 10.31 -0.52
N SER A 17 6.91 10.61 0.14
CA SER A 17 8.20 10.01 -0.18
C SER A 17 8.38 8.71 0.58
N CYS A 18 8.56 7.61 -0.15
CA CYS A 18 8.81 6.28 0.42
C CYS A 18 10.24 5.86 0.14
N ASP A 19 10.88 5.24 1.13
CA ASP A 19 12.24 4.74 0.98
C ASP A 19 12.22 3.32 0.41
N ALA A 20 13.07 3.02 -0.57
CA ALA A 20 13.19 1.69 -1.19
C ALA A 20 13.60 0.61 -0.17
N SER A 21 14.29 1.00 0.91
CA SER A 21 14.68 0.07 1.99
C SER A 21 13.53 -0.29 2.93
N GLN A 22 12.42 0.45 2.88
CA GLN A 22 11.28 0.30 3.78
C GLN A 22 10.02 -0.13 3.03
N SER A 23 9.13 -0.80 3.74
CA SER A 23 7.82 -1.08 3.18
C SER A 23 6.99 0.20 3.13
N LEU A 24 6.12 0.26 2.14
CA LEU A 24 5.24 1.39 1.88
C LEU A 24 4.40 1.76 3.11
N LEU A 25 3.92 0.74 3.84
CA LEU A 25 3.24 0.92 5.13
C LEU A 25 4.13 1.61 6.19
N ARG A 26 5.40 1.18 6.31
CA ARG A 26 6.34 1.72 7.31
C ARG A 26 6.69 3.17 7.00
N SER A 27 6.97 3.49 5.75
CA SER A 27 7.24 4.87 5.35
C SER A 27 6.03 5.78 5.60
N MET A 28 4.81 5.30 5.36
CA MET A 28 3.61 6.05 5.73
C MET A 28 3.45 6.23 7.24
N GLU A 29 3.69 5.19 8.04
CA GLU A 29 3.65 5.28 9.51
C GLU A 29 4.67 6.32 10.02
N VAL A 30 5.89 6.33 9.47
CA VAL A 30 6.95 7.30 9.81
C VAL A 30 6.53 8.73 9.46
N LEU A 31 5.84 8.91 8.33
CA LEU A 31 5.33 10.22 7.91
C LEU A 31 4.04 10.62 8.63
N GLY A 32 3.48 9.76 9.49
CA GLY A 32 2.21 10.01 10.18
C GLY A 32 1.00 10.09 9.25
N ARG A 33 1.11 9.58 8.02
CA ARG A 33 0.04 9.66 7.01
C ARG A 33 -0.96 8.55 7.19
N ARG A 34 -2.25 8.89 7.14
CA ARG A 34 -3.38 7.98 7.38
C ARG A 34 -4.05 7.48 6.09
N GLY A 35 -3.37 7.57 4.95
CA GLY A 35 -3.93 7.12 3.67
C GLY A 35 -4.12 5.59 3.60
N ILE A 36 -3.28 4.77 4.25
CA ILE A 36 -3.41 3.30 4.23
C ILE A 36 -3.78 2.77 5.61
N PRO A 37 -4.84 1.97 5.75
CA PRO A 37 -5.20 1.34 7.01
C PRO A 37 -4.16 0.30 7.43
N VAL A 38 -3.55 0.54 8.59
CA VAL A 38 -2.65 -0.39 9.27
C VAL A 38 -3.50 -1.41 10.03
N GLY A 39 -3.16 -2.70 9.92
CA GLY A 39 -3.75 -3.72 10.78
C GLY A 39 -2.68 -4.62 11.39
N CYS A 40 -2.73 -5.93 11.11
CA CYS A 40 -1.90 -6.94 11.77
C CYS A 40 -0.37 -6.79 11.59
N ARG A 41 0.12 -5.93 10.68
CA ARG A 41 1.54 -5.76 10.31
C ARG A 41 2.27 -7.04 9.83
N GLY A 42 1.65 -8.21 9.91
CA GLY A 42 2.23 -9.52 9.58
C GLY A 42 1.85 -10.08 8.20
N GLY A 43 1.03 -9.38 7.41
CA GLY A 43 0.64 -9.85 6.07
C GLY A 43 -0.40 -10.98 6.05
N GLY A 44 -1.12 -11.20 7.15
CA GLY A 44 -2.17 -12.24 7.29
C GLY A 44 -3.60 -11.72 7.44
N CYS A 45 -3.80 -10.40 7.47
CA CYS A 45 -5.11 -9.78 7.72
C CYS A 45 -5.77 -9.18 6.47
N GLY A 46 -5.00 -8.93 5.40
CA GLY A 46 -5.52 -8.37 4.14
C GLY A 46 -6.07 -6.93 4.23
N VAL A 47 -5.85 -6.22 5.34
CA VAL A 47 -6.36 -4.85 5.55
C VAL A 47 -5.56 -3.77 4.82
N CYS A 48 -4.24 -3.93 4.72
CA CYS A 48 -3.34 -3.01 4.02
C CYS A 48 -3.31 -3.27 2.50
N LYS A 49 -4.43 -3.73 1.94
CA LYS A 49 -4.56 -4.06 0.53
C LYS A 49 -4.66 -2.78 -0.29
N VAL A 50 -3.79 -2.67 -1.30
CA VAL A 50 -3.69 -1.53 -2.21
C VAL A 50 -3.64 -2.05 -3.64
N HIS A 51 -4.13 -1.25 -4.56
CA HIS A 51 -4.08 -1.51 -5.99
C HIS A 51 -3.09 -0.53 -6.61
N VAL A 52 -2.00 -1.03 -7.17
CA VAL A 52 -1.04 -0.19 -7.87
C VAL A 52 -1.54 0.04 -9.29
N THR A 53 -1.73 1.30 -9.64
CA THR A 53 -2.23 1.73 -10.94
C THR A 53 -1.11 2.11 -11.90
N GLY A 54 0.08 2.42 -11.38
CA GLY A 54 1.25 2.74 -12.21
C GLY A 54 2.55 2.82 -11.43
N GLY A 55 3.66 2.63 -12.15
CA GLY A 55 5.03 2.59 -11.62
C GLY A 55 5.55 1.16 -11.36
N ALA A 56 6.85 1.05 -11.10
CA ALA A 56 7.52 -0.22 -10.79
C ALA A 56 7.65 -0.42 -9.27
N TYR A 57 7.19 -1.58 -8.80
CA TYR A 57 7.24 -2.00 -7.41
C TYR A 57 7.55 -3.48 -7.33
N HIS A 58 8.01 -3.92 -6.17
CA HIS A 58 8.17 -5.34 -5.88
C HIS A 58 7.53 -5.69 -4.54
N THR A 59 7.05 -6.92 -4.44
CA THR A 59 6.41 -7.44 -3.25
C THR A 59 7.23 -8.59 -2.67
N ARG A 60 7.28 -8.69 -1.33
CA ARG A 60 7.85 -9.87 -0.67
C ARG A 60 6.81 -10.97 -0.53
N LYS A 61 7.27 -12.20 -0.22
CA LYS A 61 6.44 -13.39 -0.01
C LYS A 61 5.18 -13.08 0.81
N MET A 62 4.03 -13.17 0.15
CA MET A 62 2.70 -12.94 0.70
C MET A 62 1.98 -14.28 0.91
N SER A 63 1.10 -14.33 1.92
CA SER A 63 0.27 -15.52 2.12
C SER A 63 -0.83 -15.57 1.07
N ARG A 64 -0.84 -16.63 0.25
CA ARG A 64 -1.87 -16.85 -0.77
C ARG A 64 -3.28 -17.04 -0.18
N ALA A 65 -3.36 -17.29 1.13
CA ALA A 65 -4.64 -17.31 1.86
C ALA A 65 -5.31 -15.92 1.96
N CYS A 66 -4.56 -14.84 1.77
CA CYS A 66 -5.07 -13.46 1.87
C CYS A 66 -5.11 -12.72 0.53
N LEU A 67 -4.32 -13.18 -0.44
CA LEU A 67 -4.16 -12.54 -1.73
C LEU A 67 -4.06 -13.61 -2.82
N SER A 68 -5.04 -13.62 -3.70
CA SER A 68 -5.10 -14.58 -4.80
C SER A 68 -4.19 -14.14 -5.95
N GLU A 69 -3.72 -15.07 -6.78
CA GLU A 69 -2.92 -14.74 -7.97
C GLU A 69 -3.65 -13.80 -8.92
N ALA A 70 -4.98 -13.93 -9.05
CA ALA A 70 -5.79 -13.01 -9.85
C ALA A 70 -5.75 -11.57 -9.32
N GLU A 71 -5.72 -11.39 -8.00
CA GLU A 71 -5.59 -10.08 -7.37
C GLU A 71 -4.20 -9.50 -7.61
N GLU A 72 -3.15 -10.31 -7.40
CA GLU A 72 -1.76 -9.91 -7.66
C GLU A 72 -1.56 -9.53 -9.13
N ALA A 73 -2.10 -10.33 -10.06
CA ALA A 73 -2.07 -10.08 -11.50
C ALA A 73 -2.88 -8.84 -11.89
N SER A 74 -3.91 -8.49 -11.12
CA SER A 74 -4.66 -7.25 -11.29
C SER A 74 -3.97 -6.04 -10.65
N GLY A 75 -2.76 -6.19 -10.09
CA GLY A 75 -2.02 -5.11 -9.42
C GLY A 75 -2.43 -4.88 -7.96
N VAL A 76 -3.24 -5.77 -7.38
CA VAL A 76 -3.71 -5.68 -5.99
C VAL A 76 -2.75 -6.43 -5.07
N VAL A 77 -2.11 -5.71 -4.15
CA VAL A 77 -1.02 -6.20 -3.30
C VAL A 77 -1.12 -5.67 -1.86
N LEU A 78 -0.32 -6.19 -0.93
CA LEU A 78 -0.32 -5.73 0.47
C LEU A 78 0.79 -4.70 0.72
N ALA A 79 0.42 -3.48 1.10
CA ALA A 79 1.34 -2.38 1.39
C ALA A 79 2.36 -2.70 2.52
N CYS A 80 2.04 -3.63 3.43
CA CYS A 80 2.98 -4.07 4.47
C CYS A 80 4.22 -4.78 3.93
N LYS A 81 4.14 -5.35 2.71
CA LYS A 81 5.19 -6.16 2.07
C LYS A 81 5.54 -5.61 0.67
N LEU A 82 5.04 -4.42 0.33
CA LEU A 82 5.29 -3.73 -0.93
C LEU A 82 6.45 -2.75 -0.74
N PHE A 83 7.38 -2.80 -1.67
CA PHE A 83 8.56 -1.94 -1.73
C PHE A 83 8.57 -1.20 -3.06
N PRO A 84 8.71 0.13 -3.03
CA PRO A 84 8.79 0.91 -4.25
C PRO A 84 10.15 0.73 -4.93
N ASP A 85 10.16 0.59 -6.25
CA ASP A 85 11.37 0.56 -7.08
C ASP A 85 11.50 1.82 -7.95
N SER A 86 10.42 2.60 -8.04
CA SER A 86 10.32 3.87 -8.78
C SER A 86 9.15 4.69 -8.25
N ASP A 87 8.91 5.88 -8.83
CA ASP A 87 7.70 6.66 -8.55
C ASP A 87 6.44 5.86 -8.90
N LEU A 88 5.54 5.74 -7.93
CA LEU A 88 4.40 4.83 -7.97
C LEU A 88 3.09 5.57 -7.71
N SER A 89 2.03 5.12 -8.36
CA SER A 89 0.66 5.53 -8.12
C SER A 89 -0.17 4.34 -7.70
N LEU A 90 -0.93 4.48 -6.61
CA LEU A 90 -1.75 3.42 -6.06
C LEU A 90 -3.04 3.94 -5.42
N GLN A 91 -3.98 3.01 -5.25
CA GLN A 91 -5.30 3.20 -4.66
C GLN A 91 -5.49 2.26 -3.46
N VAL A 92 -6.25 2.70 -2.47
CA VAL A 92 -6.44 1.93 -1.23
C VAL A 92 -7.71 1.09 -1.31
N VAL A 93 -7.55 -0.23 -1.40
CA VAL A 93 -8.66 -1.18 -1.64
C VAL A 93 -9.05 -1.94 -0.36
N GLY A 94 -8.30 -1.76 0.74
CA GLY A 94 -8.50 -2.48 2.00
C GLY A 94 -9.95 -2.50 2.48
N ARG A 95 -10.41 -3.60 3.09
CA ARG A 95 -11.79 -3.75 3.62
C ARG A 95 -12.26 -2.63 4.57
N MET A 96 -11.34 -1.81 5.09
CA MET A 96 -11.62 -0.63 5.91
C MET A 96 -11.61 0.71 5.14
N SER A 97 -11.31 0.78 3.84
CA SER A 97 -11.49 2.00 3.04
C SER A 97 -12.96 2.43 3.04
N LYS A 98 -13.89 1.46 3.03
CA LYS A 98 -15.31 1.72 3.23
C LYS A 98 -15.62 2.39 4.58
N ALA A 99 -14.86 2.10 5.64
CA ALA A 99 -15.06 2.73 6.95
C ALA A 99 -14.51 4.16 7.03
N LEU A 100 -13.52 4.54 6.21
CA LEU A 100 -13.09 5.94 6.06
C LEU A 100 -14.11 6.75 5.24
N GLN A 101 -14.73 6.15 4.23
CA GLN A 101 -15.74 6.83 3.41
C GLN A 101 -17.08 7.04 4.15
N LEU A 102 -17.36 6.24 5.20
CA LEU A 102 -18.58 6.31 6.02
C LEU A 102 -18.50 7.25 7.24
N ARG A 103 -17.47 8.09 7.36
CA ARG A 103 -17.34 9.11 8.42
C ARG A 103 -17.66 10.53 7.92
N ARG A 104 -18.63 10.65 7.00
CA ARG A 104 -19.27 11.92 6.59
C ARG A 104 -20.77 11.81 6.86
N GLU A 105 -21.15 11.87 8.13
CA GLU A 105 -22.50 12.21 8.60
C GLU A 105 -22.36 13.15 9.80
#